data_AF-A0A9P7DMF4-F1
#
_entry.id   AF-A0A9P7DMF4-F1
#
_cell.length_a   1.000
_cell.length_b   1.000
_cell.length_c   1.000
_cell.angle_alpha   90.00
_cell.angle_beta   90.00
_cell.angle_gamma   90.00
#
_symmetry.space_group_name_H-M   'P 1'
#
loop_
_entity.id
_entity.type
_entity.pdbx_description
1 polymer ?
#
loop_
_entity_poly.entity_id
_entity_poly.type
_entity_poly.pdbx_seq_one_letter_code
_entity_poly.pdbx_strand_id
1 'polypeptide(L)'
;MIFFTKKPKSSALPPGWPSPFHNKCSQRDCHYANNPQTVKGVYQCRGVPGGFYCEGTYKIASTRARETEHYLQEMTMARRSAEEEQRKRKMSEMRRSERGPELGVRRGGTNMSDRRITDERGRRPDYGQAPRVTRGTENRRPQTGVPCSSHRPSQSEIESEYRTDQIMMHLYPEREIRPRWI
;
A
#
# COMPACT_ATOMS: atom_id res chain seq x y z
N MET A 1 -12.90 -25.08 34.08
CA MET A 1 -12.78 -24.33 32.81
C MET A 1 -12.25 -22.95 33.14
N ILE A 2 -11.05 -22.61 32.66
CA ILE A 2 -10.42 -21.31 32.91
C ILE A 2 -10.89 -20.36 31.82
N PHE A 3 -11.80 -19.45 32.15
CA PHE A 3 -12.24 -18.40 31.24
C PHE A 3 -11.12 -17.36 31.14
N PHE A 4 -10.33 -17.41 30.07
CA PHE A 4 -9.50 -16.27 29.67
C PHE A 4 -10.44 -15.14 29.24
N THR A 5 -10.86 -14.32 30.20
CA THR A 5 -11.51 -13.05 29.92
C THR A 5 -10.51 -12.18 29.18
N LYS A 6 -10.53 -12.24 27.84
CA LYS A 6 -9.83 -11.29 26.98
C LYS A 6 -10.25 -9.92 27.45
N LYS A 7 -9.33 -9.19 28.10
CA LYS A 7 -9.57 -7.82 28.56
C LYS A 7 -10.16 -7.05 27.38
N PRO A 8 -11.29 -6.34 27.55
CA PRO A 8 -11.89 -5.58 26.46
C PRO A 8 -10.81 -4.70 25.83
N LYS A 9 -10.68 -4.77 24.50
CA LYS A 9 -9.70 -4.02 23.70
C LYS A 9 -9.68 -2.59 24.22
N SER A 10 -8.53 -2.19 24.75
CA SER A 10 -8.34 -0.86 25.31
C SER A 10 -8.65 0.18 24.24
N SER A 11 -9.59 1.06 24.61
CA SER A 11 -9.93 2.34 24.01
C SER A 11 -10.61 2.29 22.64
N ALA A 12 -11.93 2.16 22.66
CA ALA A 12 -12.76 2.98 21.78
C ALA A 12 -12.48 4.44 22.14
N LEU A 13 -11.51 5.00 21.44
CA LEU A 13 -11.29 6.44 21.33
C LEU A 13 -12.64 7.13 21.05
N PRO A 14 -12.96 8.30 21.65
CA PRO A 14 -14.17 9.04 21.32
C PRO A 14 -14.33 9.20 19.80
N PRO A 15 -15.57 9.14 19.30
CA PRO A 15 -15.86 9.41 17.90
C PRO A 15 -15.25 10.76 17.49
N GLY A 16 -14.49 10.77 16.38
CA GLY A 16 -13.84 11.99 15.87
C GLY A 16 -12.40 12.22 16.31
N TRP A 17 -11.73 11.26 16.98
CA TRP A 17 -10.29 11.40 17.20
C TRP A 17 -9.49 11.32 15.88
N PRO A 18 -8.54 12.23 15.65
CA PRO A 18 -7.87 12.38 14.36
C PRO A 18 -6.93 11.22 14.03
N SER A 19 -6.38 10.54 15.04
CA SER A 19 -5.64 9.30 14.82
C SER A 19 -5.66 8.42 16.07
N PRO A 20 -5.44 7.10 15.93
CA PRO A 20 -5.42 6.20 17.07
C PRO A 20 -4.27 6.46 18.05
N PHE A 21 -3.25 7.21 17.61
CA PHE A 21 -2.04 7.51 18.38
C PHE A 21 -2.08 8.86 19.11
N HIS A 22 -3.16 9.63 18.96
CA HIS A 22 -3.36 10.81 19.79
C HIS A 22 -3.55 10.41 21.25
N ASN A 23 -3.13 11.29 22.17
CA ASN A 23 -3.05 10.98 23.59
C ASN A 23 -4.08 11.80 24.37
N LYS A 24 -4.86 11.10 25.20
CA LYS A 24 -5.85 11.73 26.07
C LYS A 24 -5.17 12.42 27.25
N CYS A 25 -5.62 13.64 27.54
CA CYS A 25 -5.24 14.35 28.76
C CYS A 25 -5.70 13.60 30.03
N SER A 26 -4.99 13.79 31.15
CA SER A 26 -5.39 13.30 32.47
C SER A 26 -6.63 14.00 33.03
N GLN A 27 -6.88 15.24 32.61
CA GLN A 27 -8.05 16.01 33.03
C GLN A 27 -9.31 15.44 32.38
N ARG A 28 -10.35 15.20 33.18
CA ARG A 28 -11.58 14.53 32.72
C ARG A 28 -12.34 15.33 31.67
N ASP A 29 -12.37 16.65 31.83
CA ASP A 29 -13.12 17.56 30.97
C ASP A 29 -12.33 18.03 29.74
N CYS A 30 -11.04 17.67 29.66
CA CYS A 30 -10.20 18.01 28.51
C CYS A 30 -10.35 16.96 27.41
N HIS A 31 -11.05 17.34 26.34
CA HIS A 31 -11.29 16.50 25.15
C HIS A 31 -10.25 16.71 24.04
N TYR A 32 -9.19 17.48 24.33
CA TYR A 32 -8.17 17.81 23.36
C TYR A 32 -7.33 16.58 22.99
N ALA A 33 -7.19 16.34 21.69
CA ALA A 33 -6.37 15.27 21.14
C ALA A 33 -4.90 15.70 21.12
N ASN A 34 -4.09 15.30 22.11
CA ASN A 34 -2.68 15.65 22.11
C ASN A 34 -1.92 14.87 21.04
N ASN A 35 -0.97 15.54 20.39
CA ASN A 35 -0.19 14.95 19.30
C ASN A 35 0.52 13.65 19.73
N PRO A 36 0.65 12.68 18.80
CA PRO A 36 1.43 11.48 19.05
C PRO A 36 2.87 11.81 19.47
N GLN A 37 3.43 11.02 20.39
CA GLN A 37 4.80 11.17 20.89
C GLN A 37 5.56 9.87 20.69
N THR A 38 6.76 9.97 20.13
CA THR A 38 7.66 8.82 19.88
C THR A 38 8.59 8.52 21.04
N VAL A 39 8.56 9.32 22.09
CA VAL A 39 9.40 9.17 23.28
C VAL A 39 8.53 8.88 24.50
N LYS A 40 8.99 7.95 25.34
CA LYS A 40 8.36 7.65 26.63
C LYS A 40 8.51 8.85 27.56
N GLY A 41 7.44 9.24 28.24
CA GLY A 41 7.51 10.35 29.20
C GLY A 41 6.15 10.82 29.70
N VAL A 42 6.19 11.92 30.45
CA VAL A 42 5.02 12.68 30.86
C VAL A 42 5.08 14.03 30.16
N TYR A 43 4.01 14.38 29.47
CA TYR A 43 3.93 15.58 28.65
C TYR A 43 2.78 16.47 29.12
N GLN A 44 2.93 17.79 28.95
CA GLN A 44 1.87 18.75 29.23
C GLN A 44 0.83 18.76 28.11
N CYS A 45 -0.43 18.83 28.49
CA CYS A 45 -1.53 18.96 27.55
C CYS A 45 -1.47 20.33 26.86
N ARG A 46 -1.72 20.35 25.55
CA ARG A 46 -1.77 21.61 24.76
C ARG A 46 -3.19 22.08 24.48
N GLY A 47 -4.19 21.48 25.13
CA GLY A 47 -5.58 21.84 24.94
C GLY A 47 -5.90 23.19 25.56
N VAL A 48 -6.86 23.89 24.96
CA VAL A 48 -7.34 25.19 25.44
C VAL A 48 -8.87 25.15 25.67
N PRO A 49 -9.39 24.28 26.56
CA PRO A 49 -10.82 24.19 26.81
C PRO A 49 -11.35 25.51 27.40
N GLY A 50 -12.33 26.13 26.74
CA GLY A 50 -12.95 27.37 27.23
C GLY A 50 -12.04 28.60 27.21
N GLY A 51 -10.95 28.60 26.43
CA GLY A 51 -10.04 29.74 26.27
C GLY A 51 -8.86 29.77 27.25
N PHE A 52 -8.75 28.81 28.16
CA PHE A 52 -7.62 28.68 29.09
C PHE A 52 -6.79 27.45 28.80
N TYR A 53 -5.47 27.55 28.96
CA TYR A 53 -4.57 26.41 28.79
C TYR A 53 -4.87 25.32 29.80
N CYS A 54 -4.95 24.08 29.33
CA CYS A 54 -5.14 22.91 30.17
C CYS A 54 -3.84 22.57 30.91
N GLU A 55 -3.85 22.65 32.24
CA GLU A 55 -2.73 22.25 33.10
C GLU A 55 -2.57 20.73 33.27
N GLY A 56 -3.41 19.96 32.57
CA GLY A 56 -3.35 18.50 32.58
C GLY A 56 -2.07 17.96 31.95
N THR A 57 -1.77 16.70 32.24
CA THR A 57 -0.65 15.98 31.65
C THR A 57 -1.13 14.68 31.00
N TYR A 58 -0.30 14.08 30.16
CA TYR A 58 -0.55 12.74 29.63
C TYR A 58 0.72 11.92 29.66
N LYS A 59 0.56 10.61 29.88
CA LYS A 59 1.68 9.67 30.03
C LYS A 59 1.80 8.80 28.78
N ILE A 60 3.02 8.65 28.29
CA ILE A 60 3.35 7.82 27.14
C ILE A 60 4.19 6.65 27.62
N ALA A 61 3.66 5.44 27.45
CA ALA A 61 4.40 4.20 27.70
C ALA A 61 5.42 3.94 26.58
N SER A 62 6.49 3.20 26.88
CA SER A 62 7.52 2.83 25.89
C SER A 62 6.95 2.02 24.72
N THR A 63 5.96 1.16 24.97
CA THR A 63 5.27 0.38 23.93
C THR A 63 4.52 1.31 22.97
N ARG A 64 3.70 2.22 23.51
CA ARG A 64 2.92 3.19 22.73
C ARG A 64 3.82 4.16 21.94
N ALA A 65 4.96 4.55 22.52
CA ALA A 65 5.97 5.36 21.84
C ALA A 65 6.54 4.66 20.59
N ARG A 66 6.89 3.38 20.71
CA ARG A 66 7.38 2.56 19.58
C ARG A 66 6.30 2.32 18.52
N GLU A 67 5.07 2.06 18.92
CA GLU A 67 3.94 1.91 17.98
C GLU A 67 3.68 3.22 17.21
N THR A 68 3.77 4.35 17.91
CA THR A 68 3.64 5.68 17.29
C THR A 68 4.76 5.92 16.29
N GLU A 69 6.01 5.59 16.63
CA GLU A 69 7.16 5.69 15.75
C GLU A 69 6.97 4.83 14.49
N HIS A 70 6.59 3.56 14.66
CA HIS A 70 6.32 2.65 13.55
C HIS A 70 5.22 3.19 12.62
N TYR A 71 4.12 3.67 13.19
CA TYR A 71 3.02 4.25 12.42
C TYR A 71 3.46 5.48 11.61
N LEU A 72 4.21 6.40 12.23
CA LEU A 72 4.72 7.58 11.54
C LEU A 72 5.70 7.20 10.42
N GLN A 73 6.51 6.17 10.64
CA GLN A 73 7.42 5.64 9.63
C GLN A 73 6.66 5.02 8.45
N GLU A 74 5.65 4.18 8.71
CA GLU A 74 4.79 3.59 7.68
C GLU A 74 4.09 4.66 6.85
N MET A 75 3.49 5.66 7.51
CA MET A 75 2.81 6.77 6.84
C MET A 75 3.78 7.60 5.97
N THR A 76 5.00 7.80 6.44
CA THR A 76 6.05 8.51 5.67
C THR A 76 6.47 7.71 4.44
N MET A 77 6.65 6.39 4.58
CA MET A 77 6.99 5.52 3.45
C MET A 77 5.85 5.45 2.43
N ALA A 78 4.61 5.33 2.90
CA ALA A 78 3.43 5.32 2.05
C ALA A 78 3.32 6.62 1.23
N ARG A 79 3.54 7.78 1.87
CA ARG A 79 3.54 9.08 1.18
C ARG A 79 4.61 9.16 0.10
N ARG A 80 5.86 8.74 0.39
CA ARG A 80 6.94 8.72 -0.62
C ARG A 80 6.62 7.80 -1.79
N SER A 81 6.10 6.60 -1.50
CA SER A 81 5.69 5.63 -2.52
C SER A 81 4.60 6.19 -3.43
N ALA A 82 3.57 6.82 -2.86
CA ALA A 82 2.48 7.44 -3.62
C ALA A 82 2.99 8.60 -4.52
N GLU A 83 3.91 9.42 -4.01
CA GLU A 83 4.53 10.50 -4.79
C GLU A 83 5.38 9.96 -5.95
N GLU A 84 6.16 8.89 -5.72
CA GLU A 84 6.93 8.24 -6.76
C GLU A 84 6.03 7.61 -7.83
N GLU A 85 4.92 6.98 -7.43
CA GLU A 85 3.95 6.42 -8.36
C GLU A 85 3.30 7.52 -9.21
N GLN A 86 2.91 8.64 -8.60
CA GLN A 86 2.40 9.80 -9.34
C GLN A 86 3.45 10.34 -10.33
N ARG A 87 4.72 10.41 -9.92
CA ARG A 87 5.82 10.83 -10.80
C ARG A 87 5.98 9.88 -11.99
N LYS A 88 5.93 8.56 -11.76
CA LYS A 88 5.98 7.54 -12.82
C LYS A 88 4.80 7.66 -13.78
N ARG A 89 3.58 7.84 -13.26
CA ARG A 89 2.37 8.05 -14.08
C ARG A 89 2.54 9.26 -14.99
N LYS A 90 2.89 10.44 -14.45
CA LYS A 90 3.13 11.66 -15.23
C LYS A 90 4.23 11.50 -16.28
N MET A 91 5.33 10.81 -15.96
CA MET A 91 6.41 10.56 -16.91
C MET A 91 5.98 9.61 -18.04
N SER A 92 5.22 8.56 -17.73
CA SER A 92 4.70 7.64 -18.74
C SER A 92 3.65 8.29 -19.66
N GLU A 93 2.84 9.20 -19.12
CA GLU A 93 1.87 10.00 -19.87
C GLU A 93 2.55 10.97 -20.83
N MET A 94 3.61 11.65 -20.40
CA MET A 94 4.44 12.49 -21.26
C MET A 94 5.07 11.69 -22.42
N ARG A 95 5.64 10.51 -22.14
CA ARG A 95 6.20 9.61 -23.17
C ARG A 95 5.15 9.09 -24.16
N ARG A 96 3.91 8.84 -23.71
CA ARG A 96 2.80 8.47 -24.61
C ARG A 96 2.37 9.63 -25.50
N SER A 97 2.37 10.85 -24.94
CA SER A 97 1.99 12.06 -25.68
C SER A 97 3.04 12.44 -26.73
N GLU A 98 4.33 12.20 -26.46
CA GLU A 98 5.41 12.37 -27.46
C GLU A 98 5.36 11.31 -28.56
N ARG A 99 4.95 10.07 -28.26
CA ARG A 99 4.62 9.06 -29.30
C ARG A 99 3.21 9.28 -29.85
N GLY A 100 2.83 10.55 -30.04
CA GLY A 100 1.48 10.97 -30.35
C GLY A 100 0.84 10.19 -31.51
N PRO A 101 -0.49 10.33 -31.66
CA PRO A 101 -1.21 9.78 -32.80
C PRO A 101 -0.63 10.41 -34.07
N GLU A 102 0.35 9.74 -34.67
CA GLU A 102 0.60 9.90 -36.10
C GLU A 102 -0.71 9.51 -36.77
N LEU A 103 -1.46 10.57 -37.05
CA LEU A 103 -2.23 10.79 -38.25
C LEU A 103 -2.49 9.50 -39.01
N GLY A 104 -3.77 9.13 -39.08
CA GLY A 104 -4.25 8.14 -40.03
C GLY A 104 -3.95 8.55 -41.47
N VAL A 105 -2.70 8.39 -41.90
CA VAL A 105 -2.32 8.26 -43.30
C VAL A 105 -2.62 6.81 -43.67
N ARG A 106 -3.91 6.55 -43.92
CA ARG A 106 -4.30 5.45 -44.80
C ARG A 106 -3.65 5.69 -46.16
N ARG A 107 -2.69 4.85 -46.57
CA ARG A 107 -2.71 4.10 -47.85
C ARG A 107 -1.34 3.50 -48.20
N GLY A 108 -1.37 2.23 -48.61
CA GLY A 108 -0.31 1.55 -49.37
C GLY A 108 0.80 1.01 -48.47
N GLY A 109 0.88 -0.27 -48.15
CA GLY A 109 0.89 -1.37 -49.10
C GLY A 109 2.26 -1.45 -49.74
N THR A 110 3.26 -2.02 -49.05
CA THR A 110 4.37 -2.76 -49.69
C THR A 110 5.24 -3.49 -48.66
N ASN A 111 5.32 -4.80 -48.84
CA ASN A 111 6.49 -5.67 -48.62
C ASN A 111 7.23 -5.61 -47.27
N MET A 112 6.78 -6.44 -46.34
CA MET A 112 7.66 -7.07 -45.34
C MET A 112 8.39 -8.26 -45.97
N SER A 113 9.23 -7.97 -46.95
CA SER A 113 10.27 -8.88 -47.40
C SER A 113 11.59 -8.14 -47.31
N ASP A 114 12.51 -8.79 -46.61
CA ASP A 114 13.95 -8.55 -46.68
C ASP A 114 14.54 -7.52 -45.71
N ARG A 115 14.99 -8.06 -44.57
CA ARG A 115 16.39 -7.90 -44.14
C ARG A 115 16.78 -9.07 -43.26
N ARG A 116 17.27 -10.12 -43.93
CA ARG A 116 18.26 -11.03 -43.33
C ARG A 116 19.45 -10.19 -42.91
N ILE A 117 19.74 -10.14 -41.62
CA ILE A 117 21.10 -9.87 -41.14
C ILE A 117 21.70 -11.24 -40.88
N THR A 118 22.52 -11.69 -41.83
CA THR A 118 23.40 -12.84 -41.70
C THR A 118 24.82 -12.32 -41.79
N ASP A 119 25.57 -12.40 -40.69
CA ASP A 119 27.00 -12.71 -40.67
C ASP A 119 27.38 -13.01 -39.20
N GLU A 120 27.57 -14.25 -38.73
CA GLU A 120 28.63 -15.24 -39.02
C GLU A 120 30.06 -14.72 -38.76
N ARG A 121 30.54 -14.80 -37.51
CA ARG A 121 31.89 -15.30 -37.17
C ARG A 121 32.11 -15.43 -35.67
N GLY A 122 32.18 -16.66 -35.18
CA GLY A 122 32.58 -16.94 -33.80
C GLY A 122 32.57 -18.42 -33.44
N ARG A 123 33.28 -19.25 -34.22
CA ARG A 123 33.50 -20.68 -33.99
C ARG A 123 33.84 -21.01 -32.52
N ARG A 124 33.08 -21.92 -31.92
CA ARG A 124 33.62 -23.03 -31.12
C ARG A 124 32.78 -24.29 -31.31
N PRO A 125 33.38 -25.44 -31.64
CA PRO A 125 32.74 -26.73 -31.55
C PRO A 125 33.04 -27.36 -30.17
N ASP A 126 32.04 -27.94 -29.51
CA ASP A 126 32.25 -29.23 -28.86
C ASP A 126 30.93 -29.94 -28.51
N TYR A 127 31.04 -31.26 -28.54
CA TYR A 127 30.05 -32.29 -28.80
C TYR A 127 28.94 -32.48 -27.75
N GLY A 128 27.79 -33.01 -28.20
CA GLY A 128 26.97 -33.84 -27.32
C GLY A 128 25.46 -33.93 -27.60
N GLN A 129 25.10 -34.81 -28.53
CA GLN A 129 23.85 -35.61 -28.54
C GLN A 129 22.46 -34.95 -28.71
N ALA A 130 21.97 -35.05 -29.95
CA ALA A 130 20.89 -35.94 -30.44
C ALA A 130 19.40 -35.74 -30.01
N PRO A 131 18.45 -36.11 -30.90
CA PRO A 131 17.23 -35.31 -31.17
C PRO A 131 15.91 -36.08 -30.98
N ARG A 132 14.80 -35.37 -30.73
CA ARG A 132 13.41 -35.79 -31.08
C ARG A 132 12.57 -34.53 -31.36
N VAL A 133 12.13 -34.25 -32.59
CA VAL A 133 11.05 -34.87 -33.40
C VAL A 133 9.65 -34.39 -32.98
N THR A 134 9.06 -33.59 -33.89
CA THR A 134 7.64 -33.36 -34.24
C THR A 134 6.68 -32.76 -33.21
N ARG A 135 6.07 -31.61 -33.53
CA ARG A 135 4.83 -31.41 -34.33
C ARG A 135 3.58 -31.66 -33.48
N GLY A 136 2.85 -30.58 -33.19
CA GLY A 136 1.58 -30.65 -32.46
C GLY A 136 1.02 -29.27 -32.16
N THR A 137 0.61 -28.55 -33.20
CA THR A 137 -0.35 -27.45 -33.08
C THR A 137 -1.67 -28.00 -32.60
N GLU A 138 -1.98 -27.82 -31.32
CA GLU A 138 -3.33 -28.01 -30.80
C GLU A 138 -3.73 -26.78 -29.97
N ASN A 139 -4.72 -26.08 -30.51
CA ASN A 139 -5.42 -24.97 -29.91
C ASN A 139 -6.11 -25.42 -28.60
N ARG A 140 -5.38 -25.46 -27.49
CA ARG A 140 -6.00 -25.51 -26.16
C ARG A 140 -6.36 -24.10 -25.72
N ARG A 141 -7.63 -23.77 -25.98
CA ARG A 141 -8.40 -22.73 -25.29
C ARG A 141 -8.02 -22.71 -23.80
N PRO A 142 -7.52 -21.60 -23.24
CA PRO A 142 -7.34 -21.49 -21.79
C PRO A 142 -8.73 -21.59 -21.16
N GLN A 143 -9.03 -22.72 -20.54
CA GLN A 143 -10.10 -22.75 -19.56
C GLN A 143 -9.61 -21.87 -18.40
N THR A 144 -10.18 -20.68 -18.28
CA THR A 144 -10.20 -19.89 -17.06
C THR A 144 -10.92 -20.68 -15.98
N GLY A 145 -10.26 -21.71 -15.46
CA GLY A 145 -10.59 -22.29 -14.18
C GLY A 145 -10.24 -21.25 -13.14
N VAL A 146 -11.27 -20.57 -12.63
CA VAL A 146 -11.16 -19.74 -11.43
C VAL A 146 -10.66 -20.67 -10.33
N PRO A 147 -9.45 -20.49 -9.79
CA PRO A 147 -9.10 -21.18 -8.56
C PRO A 147 -9.95 -20.50 -7.49
N CYS A 148 -11.05 -21.14 -7.10
CA CYS A 148 -11.66 -20.92 -5.79
C CYS A 148 -10.64 -21.40 -4.76
N SER A 149 -9.60 -20.57 -4.55
CA SER A 149 -8.75 -20.65 -3.40
C SER A 149 -9.59 -20.16 -2.23
N SER A 150 -10.26 -21.10 -1.57
CA SER A 150 -10.91 -20.90 -0.26
C SER A 150 -9.84 -20.70 0.82
N HIS A 151 -8.83 -19.87 0.55
CA HIS A 151 -7.82 -19.53 1.53
C HIS A 151 -8.45 -18.51 2.47
N ARG A 152 -8.84 -18.98 3.65
CA ARG A 152 -9.15 -18.08 4.76
C ARG A 152 -7.86 -17.31 5.07
N PRO A 153 -7.84 -15.98 4.93
CA PRO A 153 -6.62 -15.23 5.18
C PRO A 153 -6.21 -15.34 6.64
N SER A 154 -4.91 -15.25 6.87
CA SER A 154 -4.35 -15.30 8.22
C SER A 154 -4.72 -14.03 9.01
N GLN A 155 -4.72 -14.08 10.35
CA GLN A 155 -5.03 -12.90 11.15
C GLN A 155 -4.08 -11.72 10.86
N SER A 156 -2.79 -12.00 10.65
CA SER A 156 -1.79 -10.99 10.29
C SER A 156 -2.07 -10.33 8.94
N GLU A 157 -2.62 -11.09 8.00
CA GLU A 157 -3.00 -10.61 6.66
C GLU A 157 -4.26 -9.74 6.73
N ILE A 158 -5.24 -10.12 7.56
CA ILE A 158 -6.40 -9.28 7.85
C ILE A 158 -5.97 -7.95 8.51
N GLU A 159 -5.04 -7.99 9.46
CA GLU A 159 -4.54 -6.78 10.14
C GLU A 159 -3.73 -5.88 9.19
N SER A 160 -2.93 -6.44 8.27
CA SER A 160 -2.17 -5.66 7.29
C SER A 160 -3.07 -5.03 6.24
N GLU A 161 -4.08 -5.75 5.76
CA GLU A 161 -5.08 -5.22 4.85
C GLU A 161 -5.90 -4.11 5.51
N TYR A 162 -6.32 -4.29 6.77
CA TYR A 162 -7.06 -3.27 7.52
C TYR A 162 -6.26 -1.97 7.70
N ARG A 163 -4.96 -2.05 8.01
CA ARG A 163 -4.10 -0.85 8.07
C ARG A 163 -3.98 -0.17 6.71
N THR A 164 -3.83 -0.97 5.65
CA THR A 164 -3.72 -0.45 4.28
C THR A 164 -4.99 0.29 3.88
N ASP A 165 -6.16 -0.27 4.16
CA ASP A 165 -7.45 0.37 3.89
C ASP A 165 -7.60 1.69 4.66
N GLN A 166 -7.19 1.75 5.95
CA GLN A 166 -7.21 3.00 6.72
C GLN A 166 -6.31 4.08 6.13
N ILE A 167 -5.09 3.73 5.71
CA ILE A 167 -4.16 4.67 5.08
C ILE A 167 -4.76 5.20 3.77
N MET A 168 -5.34 4.32 2.96
CA MET A 168 -5.96 4.68 1.68
C MET A 168 -7.16 5.61 1.87
N MET A 169 -8.00 5.37 2.88
CA MET A 169 -9.12 6.26 3.23
C MET A 169 -8.65 7.66 3.63
N HIS A 170 -7.52 7.78 4.34
CA HIS A 170 -6.96 9.08 4.72
C HIS A 170 -6.31 9.82 3.54
N LEU A 171 -5.66 9.09 2.62
CA LEU A 171 -5.02 9.70 1.45
C LEU A 171 -6.01 10.09 0.35
N TYR A 172 -7.14 9.39 0.24
CA TYR A 172 -8.14 9.59 -0.80
C TYR A 172 -9.55 9.67 -0.21
N PRO A 173 -9.89 10.72 0.56
CA PRO A 173 -11.20 10.84 1.18
C PRO A 173 -12.36 10.93 0.17
N GLU A 174 -12.06 11.40 -1.06
CA GLU A 174 -13.02 11.50 -2.17
C GLU A 174 -13.42 10.13 -2.76
N ARG A 175 -12.59 9.10 -2.53
CA ARG A 175 -12.86 7.75 -2.99
C ARG A 175 -13.56 7.04 -1.85
N GLU A 176 -14.84 6.70 -2.01
CA GLU A 176 -15.59 5.83 -1.09
C GLU A 176 -14.96 4.43 -1.04
N ILE A 177 -13.84 4.30 -0.33
CA ILE A 177 -13.15 3.04 -0.13
C ILE A 177 -13.89 2.30 0.97
N ARG A 178 -14.58 1.21 0.60
CA ARG A 178 -15.23 0.32 1.56
C ARG A 178 -14.18 -0.63 2.16
N PRO A 179 -14.03 -0.68 3.50
CA PRO A 179 -13.12 -1.62 4.13
C PRO A 179 -13.55 -3.05 3.83
N ARG A 180 -12.59 -3.91 3.49
CA ARG A 180 -12.86 -5.31 3.08
C ARG A 180 -13.23 -6.21 4.25
N TRP A 181 -12.85 -5.81 5.47
CA TRP A 181 -13.04 -6.56 6.70
C TRP A 181 -13.80 -5.67 7.70
N ILE A 182 -15.04 -6.06 8.05
CA ILE A 182 -15.90 -5.40 9.05
C ILE A 182 -16.19 -6.40 10.17
#